data_AF-A0A7C4DFT8-F1
#
_entry.id   AF-A0A7C4DFT8-F1
#
_cell.length_a   1.000
_cell.length_b   1.000
_cell.length_c   1.000
_cell.angle_alpha   90.00
_cell.angle_beta   90.00
_cell.angle_gamma   90.00
#
_symmetry.space_group_name_H-M   'P 1'
#
loop_
_entity.id
_entity.type
_entity.pdbx_description
1 polymer ?
#
loop_
_entity_poly.entity_id
_entity_poly.type
_entity_poly.pdbx_seq_one_letter_code
_entity_poly.pdbx_strand_id
1 'polypeptide(L)'
;MKKSILLHNIAHFTLPFLLLEIFSLLRGFDLYLLISIFLGSFIPDIDHLAIWATKYFKNFRSFLKYCFKSQRYREAFLLFHNFPAIMTLLIILPVASWMNFYFGIFITAMICHLFLDFLADSFALKTHSHWKVRKRI
;
A
#
# COMPACT_ATOMS: atom_id res chain seq x y z
N MET A 1 1.35 17.79 8.22
CA MET A 1 0.44 16.65 8.48
C MET A 1 -0.74 16.54 7.51
N LYS A 2 -1.65 17.52 7.37
CA LYS A 2 -2.81 17.36 6.44
C LYS A 2 -2.41 17.20 4.96
N LYS A 3 -1.40 17.96 4.49
CA LYS A 3 -0.90 17.86 3.10
C LYS A 3 -0.18 16.54 2.81
N SER A 4 0.60 16.00 3.75
CA SER A 4 1.35 14.74 3.56
C SER A 4 0.43 13.52 3.47
N ILE A 5 -0.66 13.50 4.26
CA ILE A 5 -1.68 12.45 4.19
C ILE A 5 -2.44 12.54 2.86
N LEU A 6 -2.81 13.75 2.42
CA LEU A 6 -3.47 13.95 1.13
C LEU A 6 -2.60 13.45 -0.04
N LEU A 7 -1.32 13.82 -0.08
CA LEU A 7 -0.37 13.38 -1.10
C LEU A 7 -0.20 11.85 -1.13
N HIS A 8 -0.08 11.23 0.05
CA HIS A 8 0.01 9.77 0.15
C HIS A 8 -1.25 9.07 -0.39
N ASN A 9 -2.44 9.55 -0.05
CA ASN A 9 -3.69 8.97 -0.57
C ASN A 9 -3.85 9.18 -2.07
N ILE A 10 -3.47 10.36 -2.58
CA ILE A 10 -3.48 10.64 -4.01
C ILE A 10 -2.53 9.67 -4.71
N ALA A 11 -1.30 9.48 -4.19
CA ALA A 11 -0.33 8.57 -4.78
C ALA A 11 -0.88 7.14 -4.89
N HIS A 12 -1.47 6.59 -3.82
CA HIS A 12 -2.08 5.26 -3.83
C HIS A 12 -3.29 5.16 -4.76
N PHE A 13 -4.11 6.21 -4.84
CA PHE A 13 -5.24 6.26 -5.77
C PHE A 13 -4.77 6.32 -7.24
N THR A 14 -3.74 7.10 -7.54
CA THR A 14 -3.22 7.27 -8.91
C THR A 14 -2.36 6.11 -9.38
N LEU A 15 -1.74 5.37 -8.45
CA LEU A 15 -0.81 4.27 -8.75
C LEU A 15 -1.38 3.24 -9.74
N PRO A 16 -2.56 2.62 -9.51
CA PRO A 16 -3.08 1.61 -10.42
C PRO A 16 -3.34 2.16 -11.83
N PHE A 17 -3.75 3.44 -11.96
CA PHE A 17 -3.95 4.07 -13.27
C PHE A 17 -2.63 4.29 -14.02
N LEU A 18 -1.59 4.74 -13.31
CA LEU A 18 -0.25 4.91 -13.88
C LEU A 18 0.35 3.57 -14.33
N LEU A 19 0.24 2.53 -13.49
CA LEU A 19 0.70 1.19 -13.84
C LEU A 19 -0.07 0.65 -15.04
N LEU A 20 -1.39 0.88 -15.08
CA LEU A 20 -2.22 0.43 -16.19
C LEU A 20 -1.79 1.09 -17.50
N GLU A 21 -1.51 2.39 -17.50
CA GLU A 21 -1.01 3.11 -18.67
C GLU A 21 0.34 2.53 -19.14
N ILE A 22 1.31 2.39 -18.23
CA ILE A 22 2.65 1.87 -18.54
C ILE A 22 2.58 0.46 -19.14
N PHE A 23 1.85 -0.47 -18.50
CA PHE A 23 1.79 -1.84 -18.98
C PHE A 23 0.89 -2.01 -20.21
N SER A 24 -0.13 -1.16 -20.36
CA SER A 24 -0.94 -1.14 -21.59
C SER A 24 -0.13 -0.68 -22.80
N LEU A 25 0.81 0.26 -22.62
CA LEU A 25 1.74 0.64 -23.69
C LEU A 25 2.67 -0.50 -24.11
N LEU A 26 3.04 -1.40 -23.18
CA LEU A 26 3.96 -2.50 -23.45
C LEU A 26 3.29 -3.72 -24.10
N ARG A 27 2.03 -4.03 -23.74
CA ARG A 27 1.38 -5.30 -24.14
C ARG A 27 -0.03 -5.14 -24.71
N GLY A 28 -0.56 -3.92 -24.77
CA GLY A 28 -1.96 -3.65 -25.04
C GLY A 28 -2.83 -3.75 -23.79
N PHE A 29 -4.00 -3.13 -23.86
CA PHE A 29 -4.98 -3.16 -22.77
C PHE A 29 -5.84 -4.42 -22.84
N ASP A 30 -5.97 -5.13 -21.72
CA ASP A 30 -6.90 -6.24 -21.55
C ASP A 30 -7.47 -6.33 -20.13
N LEU A 31 -8.53 -7.11 -19.96
CA LEU A 31 -9.23 -7.25 -18.68
C LEU A 31 -8.36 -7.88 -17.58
N TYR A 32 -7.49 -8.84 -17.93
CA TYR A 32 -6.61 -9.49 -16.95
C TYR A 32 -5.52 -8.53 -16.46
N LEU A 33 -5.02 -7.65 -17.33
CA LEU A 33 -4.12 -6.57 -16.96
C LEU A 33 -4.76 -5.63 -15.94
N LEU A 34 -5.99 -5.17 -16.22
CA LEU A 34 -6.76 -4.35 -15.30
C LEU A 34 -6.92 -5.03 -13.93
N ILE A 35 -7.38 -6.29 -13.93
CA ILE A 35 -7.61 -7.05 -12.70
C ILE A 35 -6.32 -7.22 -11.91
N SER A 36 -5.22 -7.63 -12.55
CA SER A 36 -3.93 -7.84 -11.89
C SER A 36 -3.40 -6.58 -11.24
N ILE A 37 -3.49 -5.44 -11.92
CA ILE A 37 -2.98 -4.17 -11.39
C ILE A 37 -3.84 -3.70 -10.23
N PHE A 38 -5.16 -3.67 -10.38
CA PHE A 38 -6.05 -3.17 -9.34
C PHE A 38 -6.05 -4.08 -8.11
N LEU A 39 -6.06 -5.41 -8.30
CA LEU A 39 -5.91 -6.34 -7.17
C LEU A 39 -4.55 -6.17 -6.50
N GLY A 40 -3.46 -6.11 -7.27
CA GLY A 40 -2.12 -5.96 -6.70
C GLY A 40 -1.92 -4.63 -5.97
N SER A 41 -2.53 -3.55 -6.45
CA SER A 41 -2.48 -2.24 -5.80
C SER A 41 -3.43 -2.08 -4.62
N PHE A 42 -4.43 -2.93 -4.43
CA PHE A 42 -5.37 -2.83 -3.29
C PHE A 42 -5.25 -3.96 -2.28
N ILE A 43 -4.63 -5.10 -2.65
CA ILE A 43 -4.44 -6.22 -1.72
C ILE A 43 -3.66 -5.84 -0.45
N PRO A 44 -2.66 -4.93 -0.48
CA PRO A 44 -1.95 -4.55 0.75
C PRO A 44 -2.85 -3.81 1.75
N ASP A 45 -3.91 -3.14 1.26
CA ASP A 45 -4.88 -2.40 2.08
C ASP A 45 -6.03 -3.28 2.64
N ILE A 46 -6.03 -4.59 2.40
CA ILE A 46 -7.11 -5.48 2.89
C ILE A 46 -7.17 -5.50 4.43
N ASP A 47 -6.06 -5.26 5.10
CA ASP A 47 -6.03 -5.11 6.56
C ASP A 47 -6.91 -3.95 7.05
N HIS A 48 -7.00 -2.85 6.30
CA HIS A 48 -7.90 -1.74 6.57
C HIS A 48 -9.37 -2.15 6.39
N LEU A 49 -9.68 -3.01 5.41
CA LEU A 49 -11.00 -3.60 5.24
C LEU A 49 -11.35 -4.57 6.38
N ALA A 50 -10.37 -5.34 6.86
CA ALA A 50 -10.55 -6.20 8.04
C ALA A 50 -10.81 -5.37 9.31
N ILE A 51 -10.17 -4.20 9.45
CA ILE A 51 -10.47 -3.24 10.52
C ILE A 51 -11.89 -2.70 10.40
N TRP A 52 -12.38 -2.43 9.19
CA TRP A 52 -13.78 -2.04 8.97
C TRP A 52 -14.73 -3.15 9.40
N ALA A 53 -14.44 -4.41 9.06
CA ALA A 53 -15.29 -5.54 9.42
C ALA A 53 -15.34 -5.80 10.94
N THR A 54 -14.23 -5.54 11.66
CA THR A 54 -14.10 -5.85 13.10
C THR A 54 -14.46 -4.69 14.02
N LYS A 55 -14.43 -3.44 13.54
CA LYS A 55 -14.78 -2.25 14.34
C LYS A 55 -16.10 -1.64 13.89
N TYR A 56 -16.97 -1.33 14.86
CA TYR A 56 -18.20 -0.60 14.61
C TYR A 56 -17.92 0.87 14.24
N PHE A 57 -18.11 1.20 12.97
CA PHE A 57 -18.10 2.57 12.46
C PHE A 57 -19.53 3.03 12.16
N LYS A 58 -19.89 4.26 12.56
CA LYS A 58 -21.22 4.82 12.28
C LYS A 58 -21.55 4.94 10.78
N ASN A 59 -20.55 5.15 9.94
CA ASN A 59 -20.66 5.23 8.48
C ASN A 59 -19.28 5.16 7.82
N PHE A 60 -19.25 4.96 6.49
CA PHE A 60 -18.01 4.90 5.69
C PHE A 60 -17.15 6.17 5.84
N ARG A 61 -17.78 7.35 5.97
CA ARG A 61 -17.07 8.61 6.23
C ARG A 61 -16.33 8.60 7.58
N SER A 62 -16.90 7.97 8.60
CA SER A 62 -16.28 7.78 9.91
C SER A 62 -15.12 6.78 9.85
N PHE A 63 -15.24 5.73 9.03
CA PHE A 63 -14.16 4.79 8.75
C PHE A 63 -12.99 5.48 8.03
N LEU A 64 -13.25 6.19 6.94
CA LEU A 64 -12.23 6.98 6.23
C LEU A 64 -11.55 7.98 7.16
N LYS A 65 -12.32 8.71 7.97
CA LYS A 65 -11.77 9.66 8.95
C LYS A 65 -10.93 8.96 10.03
N TYR A 66 -11.26 7.72 10.39
CA TYR A 66 -10.45 6.90 11.29
C TYR A 66 -9.15 6.46 10.62
N CYS A 67 -9.18 5.94 9.39
CA CYS A 67 -7.97 5.59 8.63
C CYS A 67 -7.05 6.82 8.45
N PHE A 68 -7.62 8.00 8.13
CA PHE A 68 -6.86 9.24 7.98
C PHE A 68 -6.35 9.86 9.29
N LYS A 69 -6.89 9.46 10.45
CA LYS A 69 -6.49 10.01 11.76
C LYS A 69 -5.75 9.02 12.66
N SER A 70 -5.73 7.74 12.29
CA SER A 70 -5.10 6.66 13.06
C SER A 70 -3.57 6.74 12.94
N GLN A 71 -2.99 7.78 13.55
CA GLN A 71 -1.56 7.96 13.71
C GLN A 71 -0.91 6.78 14.45
N ARG A 72 -1.70 6.06 15.27
CA ARG A 72 -1.26 4.98 16.16
C ARG A 72 -0.84 3.69 15.43
N TYR A 73 -1.27 3.44 14.20
CA TYR A 73 -0.82 2.29 13.40
C TYR A 73 0.43 2.60 12.55
N ARG A 74 0.62 3.88 12.16
CA ARG A 74 1.79 4.32 11.38
C ARG A 74 3.09 4.39 12.17
N GLU A 75 3.02 4.72 13.46
CA GLU A 75 4.21 5.08 14.24
C GLU A 75 5.00 3.89 14.83
N ALA A 76 4.47 2.66 14.82
CA ALA A 76 5.07 1.55 15.57
C ALA A 76 5.34 0.24 14.80
N PHE A 77 4.77 0.02 13.61
CA PHE A 77 4.77 -1.35 13.02
C PHE A 77 5.02 -1.47 11.51
N LEU A 78 4.78 -0.44 10.69
CA LEU A 78 4.73 -0.61 9.23
C LEU A 78 6.09 -0.70 8.54
N LEU A 79 7.09 0.09 8.98
CA LEU A 79 8.40 0.12 8.32
C LEU A 79 9.15 -1.22 8.44
N PHE A 80 8.93 -1.94 9.53
CA PHE A 80 9.48 -3.29 9.76
C PHE A 80 8.71 -4.41 9.04
N HIS A 81 7.48 -4.19 8.59
CA HIS A 81 6.70 -5.19 7.85
C HIS A 81 6.81 -5.00 6.33
N ASN A 82 6.76 -3.75 5.86
CA ASN A 82 6.80 -3.44 4.44
C ASN A 82 8.15 -3.79 3.83
N PHE A 83 9.27 -3.56 4.53
CA PHE A 83 10.59 -3.86 3.99
C PHE A 83 10.81 -5.38 3.76
N PRO A 84 10.60 -6.28 4.74
CA PRO A 84 10.66 -7.73 4.48
C PRO A 84 9.69 -8.20 3.42
N ALA A 85 8.45 -7.69 3.40
CA ALA A 85 7.46 -8.04 2.39
C ALA A 85 7.93 -7.66 0.97
N ILE A 86 8.44 -6.45 0.78
CA ILE A 86 9.03 -6.01 -0.50
C ILE A 86 10.18 -6.93 -0.91
N MET A 87 11.10 -7.26 0.01
CA MET A 87 12.23 -8.15 -0.28
C MET A 87 11.78 -9.54 -0.71
N THR A 88 10.81 -10.14 0.00
CA THR A 88 10.22 -11.43 -0.37
C THR A 88 9.56 -11.38 -1.74
N LEU A 89 8.78 -10.34 -2.03
CA LEU A 89 8.11 -10.17 -3.32
C LEU A 89 9.12 -9.98 -4.46
N LEU A 90 10.20 -9.23 -4.25
CA LEU A 90 11.27 -9.05 -5.25
C LEU A 90 11.98 -10.37 -5.58
N ILE A 91 12.17 -11.26 -4.60
CA ILE A 91 12.75 -12.59 -4.82
C ILE A 91 11.81 -13.49 -5.64
N ILE A 92 10.50 -13.41 -5.38
CA ILE A 92 9.49 -14.23 -6.05
C ILE A 92 9.14 -13.69 -7.45
N LEU A 93 9.26 -12.38 -7.66
CA LEU A 93 8.85 -11.69 -8.89
C LEU A 93 9.38 -12.31 -10.20
N PRO A 94 10.67 -12.70 -10.33
CA PRO A 94 11.17 -13.33 -11.55
C PRO A 94 10.47 -14.64 -11.87
N VAL A 95 10.26 -15.49 -10.84
CA VAL A 95 9.60 -16.80 -10.99
C VAL A 95 8.12 -16.59 -11.35
N ALA A 96 7.44 -15.69 -10.66
CA ALA A 96 6.05 -15.35 -10.92
C ALA A 96 5.84 -14.82 -12.34
N SER A 97 6.71 -13.91 -12.80
CA SER A 97 6.66 -13.33 -14.15
C SER A 97 6.92 -14.36 -15.24
N TRP A 98 7.81 -15.34 -14.98
CA TRP A 98 8.07 -16.44 -15.89
C TRP A 98 6.87 -17.38 -16.02
N MET A 99 6.21 -17.70 -14.89
CA MET A 99 5.04 -18.59 -14.88
C MET A 99 3.82 -17.94 -15.53
N ASN A 100 3.55 -16.68 -15.22
CA ASN A 100 2.42 -15.94 -15.76
C ASN A 100 2.68 -14.43 -15.69
N PHE A 101 2.68 -13.79 -16.86
CA PHE A 101 2.89 -12.34 -16.96
C PHE A 101 1.94 -11.52 -16.08
N TYR A 102 0.64 -11.85 -16.04
CA TYR A 102 -0.36 -11.13 -15.24
C TYR A 102 -0.11 -11.31 -13.74
N PHE A 103 0.43 -12.45 -13.33
CA PHE A 103 0.85 -12.68 -11.95
C PHE A 103 2.11 -11.86 -11.61
N GLY A 104 3.08 -11.77 -12.52
CA GLY A 104 4.22 -10.86 -12.39
C GLY A 104 3.79 -9.40 -12.23
N ILE A 105 2.82 -8.94 -13.04
CA ILE A 105 2.24 -7.60 -12.92
C ILE A 105 1.54 -7.40 -11.57
N PHE A 106 0.75 -8.38 -11.13
CA PHE A 106 0.11 -8.33 -9.82
C PHE A 106 1.13 -8.14 -8.69
N ILE A 107 2.22 -8.93 -8.69
CA ILE A 107 3.30 -8.78 -7.70
C ILE A 107 3.99 -7.41 -7.84
N THR A 108 4.20 -6.93 -9.06
CA THR A 108 4.81 -5.62 -9.31
C THR A 108 3.94 -4.49 -8.74
N ALA A 109 2.62 -4.55 -8.96
CA ALA A 109 1.68 -3.60 -8.41
C ALA A 109 1.65 -3.61 -6.86
N MET A 110 1.78 -4.80 -6.24
CA MET A 110 1.95 -4.92 -4.78
C MET A 110 3.25 -4.27 -4.30
N ILE A 111 4.37 -4.54 -4.97
CA ILE A 111 5.67 -3.93 -4.62
C ILE A 111 5.58 -2.41 -4.69
N CYS A 112 5.00 -1.87 -5.77
CA CYS A 112 4.84 -0.42 -5.92
C CYS A 112 4.01 0.20 -4.80
N HIS A 113 2.91 -0.44 -4.40
CA HIS A 113 2.09 0.01 -3.28
C HIS A 113 2.90 0.02 -1.98
N LEU A 114 3.49 -1.13 -1.60
CA LEU A 114 4.26 -1.25 -0.37
C LEU A 114 5.46 -0.30 -0.34
N PHE A 115 6.04 0.02 -1.50
CA PHE A 115 7.10 1.00 -1.62
C PHE A 115 6.61 2.43 -1.36
N LEU A 116 5.43 2.81 -1.84
CA LEU A 116 4.81 4.10 -1.52
C LEU A 116 4.50 4.22 -0.03
N ASP A 117 4.01 3.15 0.60
CA ASP A 117 3.85 3.10 2.05
C ASP A 117 5.18 3.28 2.77
N PHE A 118 6.21 2.51 2.38
CA PHE A 118 7.54 2.61 2.97
C PHE A 118 8.14 4.02 2.86
N LEU A 119 7.97 4.69 1.71
CA LEU A 119 8.40 6.08 1.51
C LEU A 119 7.62 7.05 2.41
N ALA A 120 6.31 6.89 2.49
CA ALA A 120 5.46 7.74 3.33
C ALA A 120 5.78 7.59 4.81
N ASP A 121 6.04 6.36 5.26
CA ASP A 121 6.46 6.06 6.62
C ASP A 121 7.85 6.61 6.90
N SER A 122 8.82 6.41 6.00
CA SER A 122 10.16 6.96 6.13
C SER A 122 10.16 8.49 6.24
N PHE A 123 9.31 9.16 5.46
CA PHE A 123 9.15 10.62 5.53
C PHE A 123 8.46 11.05 6.85
N ALA A 124 7.44 10.32 7.29
CA ALA A 124 6.75 10.60 8.55
C ALA A 124 7.69 10.42 9.76
N LEU A 125 8.49 9.35 9.79
CA LEU A 125 9.42 9.08 10.87
C LEU A 125 10.56 10.11 10.94
N LYS A 126 11.03 10.67 9.81
CA LYS A 126 12.00 11.79 9.82
C LYS A 126 11.48 13.01 10.59
N THR A 127 10.16 13.18 10.70
CA THR A 127 9.53 14.30 11.42
C THR A 127 9.19 14.00 12.88
N HIS A 128 9.46 12.78 13.35
CA HIS A 128 9.17 12.37 14.72
C HIS A 128 10.45 11.80 15.38
N SER A 129 10.84 12.37 16.52
CA SER A 129 11.98 11.88 17.30
C SER A 129 11.64 10.51 17.93
N HIS A 130 11.82 9.43 17.19
CA HIS A 130 11.29 8.09 17.50
C HIS A 130 12.16 7.25 18.46
N TRP A 131 12.48 7.79 19.65
CA TRP A 131 12.90 6.96 20.80
C TRP A 131 12.09 7.21 22.07
N LYS A 132 11.01 7.99 22.02
CA LYS A 132 10.02 7.99 23.12
C LYS A 132 9.02 6.87 22.90
N VAL A 133 9.50 5.63 23.04
CA VAL A 133 8.68 4.53 23.56
C VAL A 133 8.24 4.98 24.95
N ARG A 134 7.16 5.76 25.03
CA ARG A 134 6.48 5.97 26.32
C ARG A 134 5.92 4.61 26.68
N LYS A 135 6.68 3.87 27.50
CA LYS A 135 6.14 2.85 28.39
C LYS A 135 4.93 3.48 29.08
N ARG A 136 3.73 3.17 28.58
CA ARG A 136 2.55 3.15 29.44
C ARG A 136 2.60 1.79 30.11
N ILE A 137 3.32 1.74 31.22
CA ILE A 137 2.99 0.86 32.34
C ILE A 137 2.17 1.75 33.26
#